data_AF-A0A350T4D3-F1
#
_entry.id   AF-A0A350T4D3-F1
#
_cell.length_a   1.000
_cell.length_b   1.000
_cell.length_c   1.000
_cell.angle_alpha   90.00
_cell.angle_beta   90.00
_cell.angle_gamma   90.00
#
_symmetry.space_group_name_H-M   'P 1'
#
loop_
_entity.id
_entity.type
_entity.pdbx_description
1 polymer ?
#
loop_
_entity_poly.entity_id
_entity_poly.type
_entity_poly.pdbx_seq_one_letter_code
_entity_poly.pdbx_strand_id
1 'polypeptide(L)'
;PSHLIAPAVHKTREQIAELLSKEVGEELPPDPDQLVRVARERLRQSFIDADVGISGANIAIADSGTLVIVTNEGNGRLVTTLPPVHIAVLGIEKIVPTMEDATAILQVLPRSGTGQKITSYVSFMTGPSRSADIELTLTIGVHGPKEQHIVLLDNGRWAAREDEELHEALHCIRCGACSNVCPPYQIVGGHVFGHIYTGPIGLIMTAMHHGLEHAAGPQSLCASCNACEMVCPAEIPIPRLILDVRARSVEAFGMPA
;
A
#
# COMPACT_ATOMS: atom_id res chain seq x y z
N PRO A 1 7.64 7.49 0.46
CA PRO A 1 6.56 8.06 -0.38
C PRO A 1 5.94 9.25 0.35
N SER A 2 5.28 10.20 -0.33
CA SER A 2 4.63 11.33 0.36
C SER A 2 3.23 10.98 0.89
N HIS A 3 2.56 9.99 0.30
CA HIS A 3 1.29 9.44 0.78
C HIS A 3 1.16 7.97 0.40
N LEU A 4 0.44 7.18 1.21
CA LEU A 4 0.28 5.74 0.98
C LEU A 4 -0.43 5.41 -0.34
N ILE A 5 -1.52 6.11 -0.64
CA ILE A 5 -2.34 5.88 -1.85
C ILE A 5 -2.06 6.91 -2.96
N ALA A 6 -1.21 7.90 -2.69
CA ALA A 6 -0.85 8.95 -3.66
C ALA A 6 0.63 9.36 -3.49
N PRO A 7 1.59 8.47 -3.82
CA PRO A 7 3.00 8.62 -3.44
C PRO A 7 3.66 9.95 -3.84
N ALA A 8 3.20 10.55 -4.95
CA ALA A 8 3.74 11.77 -5.51
C ALA A 8 2.85 13.01 -5.31
N VAL A 9 1.88 12.99 -4.37
CA VAL A 9 0.92 14.10 -4.15
C VAL A 9 1.58 15.46 -3.83
N HIS A 10 2.81 15.44 -3.34
CA HIS A 10 3.62 16.63 -3.05
C HIS A 10 4.18 17.33 -4.30
N LYS A 11 4.03 16.76 -5.50
CA LYS A 11 4.52 17.35 -6.75
C LYS A 11 3.40 18.02 -7.51
N THR A 12 3.65 19.23 -8.00
CA THR A 12 2.74 19.90 -8.95
C THR A 12 2.87 19.27 -10.33
N ARG A 13 1.87 19.50 -11.19
CA ARG A 13 1.89 19.03 -12.59
C ARG A 13 3.08 19.60 -13.37
N GLU A 14 3.51 20.83 -13.07
CA GLU A 14 4.68 21.47 -13.68
C GLU A 14 5.98 20.75 -13.28
N GLN A 15 6.13 20.41 -12.00
CA GLN A 15 7.29 19.64 -11.52
C GLN A 15 7.33 18.22 -12.08
N ILE A 16 6.15 17.59 -12.28
CA ILE A 16 6.04 16.28 -12.92
C ILE A 16 6.43 16.38 -14.39
N ALA A 17 5.97 17.43 -15.10
CA ALA A 17 6.32 17.66 -16.49
C ALA A 17 7.81 17.90 -16.69
N GLU A 18 8.44 18.72 -15.84
CA GLU A 18 9.89 18.94 -15.85
C GLU A 18 10.66 17.62 -15.65
N LEU A 19 10.24 16.82 -14.66
CA LEU A 19 10.86 15.53 -14.38
C LEU A 19 10.72 14.57 -15.57
N LEU A 20 9.52 14.40 -16.11
CA LEU A 20 9.29 13.50 -17.24
C LEU A 20 10.02 13.99 -18.49
N SER A 21 10.05 15.30 -18.74
CA SER A 21 10.77 15.88 -19.88
C SER A 21 12.26 15.53 -19.85
N LYS A 22 12.87 15.62 -18.66
CA LYS A 22 14.26 15.23 -18.44
C LYS A 22 14.48 13.73 -18.69
N GLU A 23 13.59 12.88 -18.20
CA GLU A 23 13.70 11.43 -18.36
C GLU A 23 13.52 10.96 -19.81
N VAL A 24 12.62 11.59 -20.58
CA VAL A 24 12.36 11.18 -21.97
C VAL A 24 13.22 11.91 -23.01
N GLY A 25 13.90 12.99 -22.60
CA GLY A 25 14.74 13.82 -23.46
C GLY A 25 13.97 14.74 -24.41
N GLU A 26 12.73 15.09 -24.07
CA GLU A 26 11.81 15.90 -24.88
C GLU A 26 11.03 16.86 -23.96
N GLU A 27 10.72 18.08 -24.40
CA GLU A 27 9.92 19.01 -23.62
C GLU A 27 8.44 18.62 -23.62
N LEU A 28 7.89 18.32 -22.45
CA LEU A 28 6.49 17.94 -22.26
C LEU A 28 5.70 19.07 -21.60
N PRO A 29 4.48 19.38 -22.07
CA PRO A 29 3.64 20.36 -21.40
C PRO A 29 3.14 19.82 -20.06
N PRO A 30 2.80 20.70 -19.10
CA PRO A 30 2.21 20.33 -17.80
C PRO A 30 0.72 19.94 -17.92
N ASP A 31 0.41 19.06 -18.86
CA ASP A 31 -0.91 18.52 -19.14
C ASP A 31 -0.98 17.05 -18.69
N PRO A 32 -1.78 16.71 -17.66
CA PRO A 32 -1.83 15.36 -17.09
C PRO A 32 -2.11 14.25 -18.11
N ASP A 33 -2.99 14.49 -19.09
CA ASP A 33 -3.36 13.48 -20.08
C ASP A 33 -2.19 13.16 -21.01
N GLN A 34 -1.47 14.18 -21.47
CA GLN A 34 -0.26 14.01 -22.26
C GLN A 34 0.87 13.32 -21.47
N LEU A 35 1.11 13.75 -20.23
CA LEU A 35 2.14 13.15 -19.37
C LEU A 35 1.87 11.66 -19.12
N VAL A 36 0.62 11.30 -18.83
CA VAL A 36 0.21 9.90 -18.66
C VAL A 36 0.35 9.12 -19.96
N ARG A 37 -0.02 9.70 -21.11
CA ARG A 37 0.15 9.03 -22.42
C ARG A 37 1.61 8.70 -22.70
N VAL A 38 2.52 9.67 -22.51
CA VAL A 38 3.96 9.46 -22.72
C VAL A 38 4.50 8.39 -21.78
N ALA A 39 4.15 8.45 -20.50
CA ALA A 39 4.55 7.42 -19.54
C ALA A 39 4.04 6.02 -19.95
N ARG A 40 2.79 5.92 -20.42
CA ARG A 40 2.20 4.66 -20.90
C ARG A 40 2.89 4.12 -22.13
N GLU A 41 3.28 4.96 -23.08
CA GLU A 41 3.99 4.55 -24.30
C GLU A 41 5.39 4.04 -23.96
N ARG A 42 6.14 4.80 -23.14
CA ARG A 42 7.51 4.45 -22.76
C ARG A 42 7.59 3.19 -21.90
N LEU A 43 6.66 3.01 -20.94
CA LEU A 43 6.69 1.88 -20.02
C LEU A 43 6.03 0.61 -20.58
N ARG A 44 5.21 0.70 -21.65
CA ARG A 44 4.45 -0.45 -22.16
C ARG A 44 5.36 -1.64 -22.47
N GLN A 45 6.42 -1.37 -23.22
CA GLN A 45 7.33 -2.39 -23.69
C GLN A 45 8.07 -3.05 -22.52
N SER A 46 8.44 -2.26 -21.50
CA SER A 46 9.05 -2.80 -20.27
C SER A 46 8.16 -3.80 -19.53
N PHE A 47 6.84 -3.62 -19.52
CA PHE A 47 5.93 -4.62 -18.94
C PHE A 47 5.80 -5.88 -19.80
N ILE A 48 5.90 -5.76 -21.12
CA ILE A 48 5.80 -6.87 -22.07
C ILE A 48 7.07 -7.73 -22.05
N ASP A 49 8.24 -7.08 -21.98
CA ASP A 49 9.54 -7.74 -22.06
C ASP A 49 10.04 -8.25 -20.70
N ALA A 50 9.36 -7.90 -19.60
CA ALA A 50 9.77 -8.32 -18.27
C ALA A 50 9.57 -9.83 -18.06
N ASP A 51 10.63 -10.50 -17.61
CA ASP A 51 10.58 -11.92 -17.23
C ASP A 51 9.80 -12.15 -15.93
N VAL A 52 9.82 -11.18 -15.02
CA VAL A 52 9.21 -11.29 -13.68
C VAL A 52 8.46 -10.01 -13.33
N GLY A 53 7.22 -10.17 -12.90
CA GLY A 53 6.43 -9.14 -12.26
C GLY A 53 6.46 -9.28 -10.74
N ILE A 54 6.80 -8.21 -10.03
CA ILE A 54 6.77 -8.18 -8.56
C ILE A 54 5.70 -7.20 -8.10
N SER A 55 4.78 -7.67 -7.27
CA SER A 55 3.72 -6.84 -6.72
C SER A 55 3.54 -7.09 -5.22
N GLY A 56 2.79 -6.21 -4.57
CA GLY A 56 2.14 -6.54 -3.29
C GLY A 56 0.68 -6.88 -3.51
N ALA A 57 -0.01 -7.26 -2.43
CA ALA A 57 -1.46 -7.42 -2.42
C ALA A 57 -2.09 -6.50 -1.37
N ASN A 58 -3.36 -6.13 -1.58
CA ASN A 58 -4.16 -5.48 -0.55
C ASN A 58 -4.74 -6.50 0.42
N ILE A 59 -5.18 -7.65 -0.10
CA ILE A 59 -5.83 -8.74 0.65
C ILE A 59 -5.37 -10.08 0.06
N ALA A 60 -5.21 -11.11 0.89
CA ALA A 60 -5.07 -12.50 0.46
C ALA A 60 -6.13 -13.36 1.12
N ILE A 61 -6.94 -14.05 0.32
CA ILE A 61 -8.06 -14.85 0.79
C ILE A 61 -7.59 -16.29 0.97
N ALA A 62 -7.65 -16.80 2.19
CA ALA A 62 -7.11 -18.09 2.57
C ALA A 62 -7.90 -19.28 1.99
N ASP A 63 -9.24 -19.19 1.99
CA ASP A 63 -10.13 -20.28 1.55
C ASP A 63 -9.89 -20.73 0.09
N SER A 64 -9.58 -19.78 -0.77
CA SER A 64 -9.53 -19.92 -2.22
C SER A 64 -8.13 -19.72 -2.78
N GLY A 65 -7.17 -19.27 -1.97
CA GLY A 65 -5.82 -18.94 -2.43
C GLY A 65 -5.83 -17.76 -3.40
N THR A 66 -6.61 -16.73 -3.10
CA THR A 66 -6.86 -15.59 -4.01
C THR A 66 -6.16 -14.33 -3.52
N LEU A 67 -5.37 -13.68 -4.38
CA LEU A 67 -4.83 -12.34 -4.12
C LEU A 67 -5.78 -11.28 -4.64
N VAL A 68 -5.97 -10.21 -3.86
CA VAL A 68 -6.75 -9.04 -4.25
C VAL A 68 -5.84 -7.82 -4.30
N ILE A 69 -5.83 -7.17 -5.46
CA ILE A 69 -5.13 -5.90 -5.68
C ILE A 69 -6.16 -4.83 -6.04
N VAL A 70 -6.01 -3.67 -5.40
CA VAL A 70 -6.85 -2.49 -5.58
C VAL A 70 -5.98 -1.38 -6.17
N THR A 71 -6.27 -0.94 -7.39
CA THR A 71 -5.52 0.13 -8.07
C THR A 71 -6.45 1.14 -8.74
N ASN A 72 -5.97 2.37 -8.90
CA ASN A 72 -6.62 3.39 -9.73
C ASN A 72 -6.01 3.43 -11.14
N GLU A 73 -4.81 2.89 -11.28
CA GLU A 73 -4.05 2.78 -12.51
C GLU A 73 -4.02 1.35 -13.04
N GLY A 74 -3.78 1.20 -14.35
CA GLY A 74 -3.74 -0.11 -15.01
C GLY A 74 -2.39 -0.85 -14.87
N ASN A 75 -1.35 -0.21 -14.35
CA ASN A 75 0.00 -0.78 -14.26
C ASN A 75 0.07 -2.02 -13.36
N GLY A 76 -0.66 -2.06 -12.25
CA GLY A 76 -0.70 -3.24 -11.38
C GLY A 76 -1.18 -4.50 -12.11
N ARG A 77 -2.17 -4.37 -13.00
CA ARG A 77 -2.63 -5.47 -13.84
C ARG A 77 -1.57 -5.89 -14.86
N LEU A 78 -0.83 -4.95 -15.44
CA LEU A 78 0.26 -5.26 -16.36
C LEU A 78 1.37 -6.06 -15.66
N VAL A 79 1.79 -5.64 -14.47
CA VAL A 79 2.82 -6.33 -13.66
C VAL A 79 2.38 -7.74 -13.26
N THR A 80 1.12 -7.94 -12.91
CA THR A 80 0.63 -9.24 -12.41
C THR A 80 0.21 -10.21 -13.50
N THR A 81 0.02 -9.74 -14.74
CA THR A 81 -0.52 -10.54 -15.85
C THR A 81 0.47 -10.76 -16.98
N LEU A 82 1.25 -9.76 -17.39
CA LEU A 82 2.08 -9.88 -18.59
C LEU A 82 3.34 -10.73 -18.40
N PRO A 83 4.14 -10.54 -17.33
CA PRO A 83 5.33 -11.35 -17.13
C PRO A 83 5.00 -12.84 -16.94
N PRO A 84 5.82 -13.76 -17.46
CA PRO A 84 5.58 -15.19 -17.32
C PRO A 84 5.66 -15.67 -15.87
N VAL A 85 6.34 -14.94 -14.98
CA VAL A 85 6.42 -15.22 -13.55
C VAL A 85 5.89 -14.03 -12.75
N HIS A 86 4.99 -14.30 -11.80
CA HIS A 86 4.51 -13.30 -10.85
C HIS A 86 4.94 -13.64 -9.42
N ILE A 87 5.56 -12.70 -8.72
CA ILE A 87 5.91 -12.80 -7.30
C ILE A 87 5.10 -11.76 -6.51
N ALA A 88 4.22 -12.23 -5.64
CA ALA A 88 3.48 -11.39 -4.71
C ALA A 88 4.17 -11.36 -3.34
N VAL A 89 4.57 -10.18 -2.88
CA VAL A 89 5.14 -9.98 -1.54
C VAL A 89 4.14 -9.22 -0.69
N LEU A 90 3.63 -9.86 0.36
CA LEU A 90 2.61 -9.28 1.22
C LEU A 90 2.85 -9.63 2.68
N GLY A 91 2.44 -8.74 3.56
CA GLY A 91 2.49 -9.02 4.98
C GLY A 91 1.43 -10.04 5.39
N ILE A 92 1.73 -10.83 6.42
CA ILE A 92 0.84 -11.86 6.98
C ILE A 92 -0.48 -11.30 7.53
N GLU A 93 -0.52 -10.02 7.89
CA GLU A 93 -1.70 -9.32 8.41
C GLU A 93 -2.79 -9.10 7.35
N LYS A 94 -2.44 -9.27 6.07
CA LYS A 94 -3.38 -9.08 4.95
C LYS A 94 -4.17 -10.34 4.61
N ILE A 95 -3.94 -11.44 5.30
CA ILE A 95 -4.66 -12.69 5.09
C ILE A 95 -6.03 -12.60 5.75
N VAL A 96 -7.08 -12.86 4.98
CA VAL A 96 -8.46 -12.97 5.47
C VAL A 96 -9.01 -14.38 5.22
N PRO A 97 -9.94 -14.87 6.04
CA PRO A 97 -10.51 -16.21 5.86
C PRO A 97 -11.26 -16.38 4.54
N THR A 98 -12.24 -15.52 4.24
CA THR A 98 -13.17 -15.73 3.12
C THR A 98 -13.32 -14.55 2.17
N MET A 99 -13.98 -14.81 1.03
CA MET A 99 -14.38 -13.78 0.07
C MET A 99 -15.25 -12.70 0.71
N GLU A 100 -16.17 -13.07 1.60
CA GLU A 100 -17.03 -12.14 2.33
C GLU A 100 -16.21 -11.14 3.15
N ASP A 101 -15.19 -11.61 3.88
CA ASP A 101 -14.28 -10.75 4.64
C ASP A 101 -13.54 -9.77 3.72
N ALA A 102 -13.06 -10.26 2.57
CA ALA A 102 -12.40 -9.41 1.57
C ALA A 102 -13.36 -8.34 1.04
N THR A 103 -14.60 -8.71 0.72
CA THR A 103 -15.61 -7.75 0.22
C THR A 103 -16.00 -6.73 1.28
N ALA A 104 -16.05 -7.09 2.56
CA ALA A 104 -16.29 -6.14 3.65
C ALA A 104 -15.19 -5.07 3.70
N ILE A 105 -13.91 -5.46 3.59
CA ILE A 105 -12.79 -4.51 3.49
C ILE A 105 -12.93 -3.63 2.24
N LEU A 106 -13.28 -4.20 1.09
CA LEU A 106 -13.45 -3.46 -0.16
C LEU A 106 -14.61 -2.46 -0.13
N GLN A 107 -15.62 -2.65 0.71
CA GLN A 107 -16.70 -1.67 0.88
C GLN A 107 -16.23 -0.38 1.54
N VAL A 108 -15.24 -0.44 2.44
CA VAL A 108 -14.76 0.70 3.21
C VAL A 108 -13.46 1.28 2.67
N LEU A 109 -12.55 0.47 2.13
CA LEU A 109 -11.20 0.90 1.72
C LEU A 109 -11.22 2.08 0.73
N PRO A 110 -11.91 2.02 -0.43
CA PRO A 110 -11.92 3.12 -1.39
C PRO A 110 -12.67 4.36 -0.85
N ARG A 111 -13.74 4.14 -0.08
CA ARG A 111 -14.56 5.23 0.47
C ARG A 111 -13.76 6.05 1.48
N SER A 112 -13.04 5.39 2.37
CA SER A 112 -12.21 6.04 3.38
C SER A 112 -10.94 6.67 2.79
N GLY A 113 -10.38 6.10 1.72
CA GLY A 113 -9.14 6.60 1.12
C GLY A 113 -9.34 7.73 0.12
N THR A 114 -10.13 7.49 -0.93
CA THR A 114 -10.31 8.40 -2.08
C THR A 114 -11.72 8.97 -2.19
N GLY A 115 -12.64 8.59 -1.30
CA GLY A 115 -14.06 8.96 -1.40
C GLY A 115 -14.81 8.24 -2.52
N GLN A 116 -14.18 7.26 -3.18
CA GLN A 116 -14.79 6.51 -4.28
C GLN A 116 -15.68 5.39 -3.75
N LYS A 117 -16.77 5.07 -4.46
CA LYS A 117 -17.62 3.90 -4.12
C LYS A 117 -16.85 2.59 -4.29
N ILE A 118 -15.99 2.52 -5.30
CA ILE A 118 -15.07 1.44 -5.65
C ILE A 118 -13.93 2.07 -6.46
N THR A 119 -12.73 1.49 -6.45
CA THR A 119 -11.61 1.96 -7.27
C THR A 119 -11.79 1.61 -8.75
N SER A 120 -10.95 2.19 -9.62
CA SER A 120 -10.97 1.91 -11.06
C SER A 120 -10.74 0.43 -11.39
N TYR A 121 -9.89 -0.25 -10.61
CA TYR A 121 -9.62 -1.67 -10.74
C TYR A 121 -9.62 -2.36 -9.38
N VAL A 122 -10.32 -3.49 -9.31
CA VAL A 122 -10.21 -4.48 -8.23
C VAL A 122 -9.96 -5.83 -8.90
N SER A 123 -8.75 -6.35 -8.76
CA SER A 123 -8.31 -7.57 -9.44
C SER A 123 -8.22 -8.71 -8.44
N PHE A 124 -9.00 -9.77 -8.67
CA PHE A 124 -8.92 -11.04 -7.95
C PHE A 124 -8.11 -12.03 -8.79
N MET A 125 -7.07 -12.62 -8.21
CA MET A 125 -6.14 -13.51 -8.91
C MET A 125 -5.93 -14.78 -8.09
N THR A 126 -6.39 -15.91 -8.64
CA THR A 126 -6.32 -17.21 -7.99
C THR A 126 -5.32 -18.12 -8.72
N GLY A 127 -4.11 -18.22 -8.17
CA GLY A 127 -3.04 -19.02 -8.76
C GLY A 127 -2.49 -18.46 -10.09
N PRO A 128 -1.61 -19.23 -10.77
CA PRO A 128 -1.18 -18.93 -12.14
C PRO A 128 -2.36 -19.01 -13.11
N SER A 129 -2.26 -18.35 -14.26
CA SER A 129 -3.33 -18.34 -15.27
C SER A 129 -3.66 -19.76 -15.73
N ARG A 130 -4.95 -20.12 -15.81
CA ARG A 130 -5.40 -21.42 -16.32
C ARG A 130 -6.60 -21.24 -17.22
N SER A 131 -6.67 -22.00 -18.30
CA SER A 131 -7.86 -22.10 -19.15
C SER A 131 -8.15 -23.57 -19.45
N ALA A 132 -9.42 -23.94 -19.39
CA ALA A 132 -9.90 -25.25 -19.86
C ALA A 132 -10.66 -25.10 -21.20
N ASP A 133 -10.62 -23.92 -21.81
CA ASP A 133 -11.31 -23.62 -23.08
C ASP A 133 -10.59 -24.26 -24.29
N ILE A 134 -9.31 -24.59 -24.14
CA ILE A 134 -8.52 -25.28 -25.16
C ILE A 134 -8.74 -26.79 -24.99
N GLU A 135 -9.55 -27.37 -25.88
CA GLU A 135 -9.76 -28.83 -25.99
C GLU A 135 -10.25 -29.49 -24.69
N LEU A 136 -10.95 -28.74 -23.81
CA LEU A 136 -11.39 -29.19 -22.48
C LEU A 136 -10.24 -29.67 -21.58
N THR A 137 -9.00 -29.29 -21.91
CA THR A 137 -7.80 -29.68 -21.18
C THR A 137 -7.26 -28.48 -20.44
N LEU A 138 -7.02 -28.63 -19.13
CA LEU A 138 -6.48 -27.56 -18.30
C LEU A 138 -5.08 -27.18 -18.77
N THR A 139 -4.96 -26.00 -19.37
CA THR A 139 -3.70 -25.43 -19.84
C THR A 139 -3.31 -24.25 -18.93
N ILE A 140 -2.09 -24.27 -18.40
CA ILE A 140 -1.57 -23.24 -17.50
C ILE A 140 -0.75 -22.21 -18.31
N GLY A 141 -0.88 -20.93 -17.96
CA GLY A 141 -0.12 -19.83 -18.54
C GLY A 141 -0.64 -19.32 -19.87
N VAL A 142 -1.95 -19.44 -20.14
CA VAL A 142 -2.57 -19.04 -21.41
C VAL A 142 -2.82 -17.53 -21.48
N HIS A 143 -3.35 -16.93 -20.41
CA HIS A 143 -3.79 -15.52 -20.39
C HIS A 143 -3.02 -14.66 -19.38
N GLY A 144 -2.04 -15.23 -18.69
CA GLY A 144 -1.29 -14.56 -17.63
C GLY A 144 -0.08 -15.39 -17.19
N PRO A 145 0.48 -15.17 -15.99
CA PRO A 145 1.71 -15.80 -15.56
C PRO A 145 1.59 -17.32 -15.54
N LYS A 146 2.65 -17.99 -15.98
CA LYS A 146 2.86 -19.45 -15.93
C LYS A 146 3.13 -19.91 -14.50
N GLU A 147 3.81 -19.07 -13.72
CA GLU A 147 4.15 -19.33 -12.33
C GLU A 147 3.70 -18.17 -11.44
N GLN A 148 3.18 -18.52 -10.26
CA GLN A 148 2.85 -17.54 -9.23
C GLN A 148 3.48 -17.96 -7.91
N HIS A 149 4.30 -17.09 -7.35
CA HIS A 149 5.00 -17.26 -6.08
C HIS A 149 4.46 -16.27 -5.05
N ILE A 150 4.21 -16.73 -3.83
CA ILE A 150 3.68 -15.91 -2.74
C ILE A 150 4.70 -15.87 -1.61
N VAL A 151 5.18 -14.68 -1.28
CA VAL A 151 6.11 -14.43 -0.18
C VAL A 151 5.34 -13.75 0.95
N LEU A 152 5.10 -14.51 2.01
CA LEU A 152 4.50 -14.01 3.24
C LEU A 152 5.59 -13.36 4.11
N LEU A 153 5.49 -12.04 4.25
CA LEU A 153 6.47 -11.23 4.96
C LEU A 153 6.01 -11.02 6.41
N ASP A 154 6.80 -11.51 7.35
CA ASP A 154 6.62 -11.19 8.77
C ASP A 154 7.09 -9.75 9.05
N ASN A 155 8.40 -9.50 9.05
CA ASN A 155 9.00 -8.18 9.33
C ASN A 155 8.46 -7.58 10.65
N GLY A 156 8.42 -8.37 11.73
CA GLY A 156 7.97 -7.93 13.05
C GLY A 156 6.46 -8.00 13.29
N ARG A 157 5.67 -8.55 12.36
CA ARG A 157 4.21 -8.69 12.51
C ARG A 157 3.81 -9.77 13.50
N TRP A 158 4.54 -10.88 13.58
CA TRP A 158 4.36 -11.90 14.59
C TRP A 158 4.63 -11.35 15.98
N ALA A 159 5.75 -10.62 16.14
CA ALA A 159 6.05 -9.95 17.41
C ALA A 159 4.95 -8.94 17.78
N ALA A 160 4.48 -8.13 16.82
CA ALA A 160 3.40 -7.19 17.07
C ALA A 160 2.05 -7.86 17.35
N ARG A 161 1.78 -9.05 16.80
CA ARG A 161 0.57 -9.83 17.09
C ARG A 161 0.53 -10.27 18.56
N GLU A 162 1.68 -10.62 19.13
CA GLU A 162 1.80 -11.02 20.53
C GLU A 162 1.90 -9.82 21.49
N ASP A 163 1.97 -8.60 20.96
CA ASP A 163 2.01 -7.37 21.74
C ASP A 163 0.58 -6.90 22.07
N GLU A 164 0.23 -6.90 23.37
CA GLU A 164 -1.11 -6.53 23.86
C GLU A 164 -1.55 -5.13 23.43
N GLU A 165 -0.61 -4.22 23.14
CA GLU A 165 -0.93 -2.87 22.69
C GLU A 165 -0.88 -2.79 21.15
N LEU A 166 0.22 -3.22 20.53
CA LEU A 166 0.48 -2.94 19.11
C LEU A 166 -0.27 -3.84 18.13
N HIS A 167 -0.84 -4.96 18.57
CA HIS A 167 -1.52 -5.91 17.66
C HIS A 167 -2.67 -5.26 16.89
N GLU A 168 -3.37 -4.28 17.49
CA GLU A 168 -4.49 -3.59 16.84
C GLU A 168 -4.07 -2.86 15.54
N ALA A 169 -2.80 -2.43 15.44
CA ALA A 169 -2.27 -1.80 14.22
C ALA A 169 -2.23 -2.74 13.02
N LEU A 170 -2.25 -4.07 13.23
CA LEU A 170 -2.27 -5.09 12.18
C LEU A 170 -3.60 -5.09 11.40
N HIS A 171 -4.69 -4.54 11.96
CA HIS A 171 -5.97 -4.40 11.26
C HIS A 171 -5.97 -3.30 10.17
N CYS A 172 -4.87 -2.57 10.02
CA CYS A 172 -4.83 -1.46 9.08
C CYS A 172 -4.98 -1.91 7.61
N ILE A 173 -6.11 -1.56 7.00
CA ILE A 173 -6.41 -1.81 5.59
C ILE A 173 -5.71 -0.86 4.59
N ARG A 174 -4.78 -0.04 5.09
CA ARG A 174 -3.97 0.91 4.30
C ARG A 174 -4.76 1.93 3.47
N CYS A 175 -5.95 2.35 3.94
CA CYS A 175 -6.77 3.32 3.21
C CYS A 175 -6.21 4.76 3.23
N GLY A 176 -5.36 5.12 4.20
CA GLY A 176 -4.80 6.47 4.31
C GLY A 176 -5.73 7.53 4.93
N ALA A 177 -6.94 7.15 5.37
CA ALA A 177 -7.90 8.09 5.97
C ALA A 177 -7.30 8.90 7.14
N CYS A 178 -6.52 8.24 8.00
CA CYS A 178 -5.85 8.90 9.13
C CYS A 178 -4.89 10.01 8.66
N SER A 179 -4.18 9.81 7.56
CA SER A 179 -3.26 10.80 6.98
C SER A 179 -4.01 12.00 6.38
N ASN A 180 -5.14 11.74 5.73
CA ASN A 180 -5.98 12.78 5.11
C ASN A 180 -6.52 13.78 6.13
N VAL A 181 -6.83 13.34 7.36
CA VAL A 181 -7.38 14.21 8.41
C VAL A 181 -6.36 14.73 9.41
N CYS A 182 -5.11 14.25 9.36
CA CYS A 182 -4.08 14.60 10.34
C CYS A 182 -3.52 16.00 10.08
N PRO A 183 -3.75 17.01 10.96
CA PRO A 183 -3.32 18.37 10.66
C PRO A 183 -1.79 18.52 10.52
N PRO A 184 -0.96 17.94 11.40
CA PRO A 184 0.49 17.97 11.21
C PRO A 184 0.94 17.31 9.90
N TYR A 185 0.35 16.18 9.53
CA TYR A 185 0.69 15.47 8.29
C TYR A 185 0.41 16.31 7.04
N GLN A 186 -0.70 17.06 7.02
CA GLN A 186 -1.05 17.93 5.90
C GLN A 186 -0.02 19.06 5.68
N ILE A 187 0.74 19.43 6.71
CA ILE A 187 1.80 20.45 6.63
C ILE A 187 3.14 19.85 6.22
N VAL A 188 3.53 18.73 6.84
CA VAL A 188 4.90 18.20 6.67
C VAL A 188 5.02 17.05 5.66
N GLY A 189 3.91 16.37 5.36
CA GLY A 189 3.83 15.25 4.43
C GLY A 189 4.50 13.96 4.92
N GLY A 190 4.42 12.92 4.07
CA GLY A 190 4.87 11.57 4.44
C GLY A 190 6.38 11.36 4.50
N HIS A 191 7.20 12.29 4.01
CA HIS A 191 8.67 12.13 4.01
C HIS A 191 9.30 12.26 5.39
N VAL A 192 8.59 12.82 6.36
CA VAL A 192 9.06 12.96 7.75
C VAL A 192 8.17 12.24 8.76
N PHE A 193 6.97 11.83 8.34
CA PHE A 193 5.94 11.29 9.23
C PHE A 193 6.01 9.77 9.34
N GLY A 194 7.10 9.26 9.93
CA GLY A 194 7.46 7.84 10.01
C GLY A 194 8.68 7.51 9.15
N HIS A 195 8.97 6.21 8.98
CA HIS A 195 10.09 5.74 8.16
C HIS A 195 9.66 5.35 6.73
N ILE A 196 9.14 4.12 6.53
CA ILE A 196 8.57 3.69 5.24
C ILE A 196 7.06 3.96 5.20
N TYR A 197 6.37 3.64 6.29
CA TYR A 197 4.94 3.87 6.43
C TYR A 197 4.69 5.29 6.93
N THR A 198 3.75 5.97 6.29
CA THR A 198 3.53 7.39 6.51
C THR A 198 2.24 7.68 7.27
N GLY A 199 2.18 8.84 7.90
CA GLY A 199 0.98 9.34 8.59
C GLY A 199 0.82 8.78 9.99
N PRO A 200 -0.32 9.04 10.65
CA PRO A 200 -0.55 8.61 12.04
C PRO A 200 -0.27 7.12 12.26
N ILE A 201 -0.78 6.25 11.40
CA ILE A 201 -0.51 4.80 11.48
C ILE A 201 0.98 4.48 11.28
N GLY A 202 1.69 5.30 10.47
CA GLY A 202 3.12 5.18 10.23
C GLY A 202 3.97 5.39 11.48
N LEU A 203 3.53 6.23 12.43
CA LEU A 203 4.23 6.42 13.71
C LEU A 203 4.25 5.16 14.57
N ILE A 204 3.22 4.32 14.44
CA ILE A 204 3.11 3.03 15.15
C ILE A 204 3.89 1.96 14.37
N MET A 205 3.61 1.85 13.08
CA MET A 205 4.24 0.85 12.20
C MET A 205 5.75 1.01 12.08
N THR A 206 6.29 2.22 12.26
CA THR A 206 7.73 2.44 12.29
C THR A 206 8.37 1.72 13.47
N ALA A 207 7.75 1.76 14.66
CA ALA A 207 8.23 1.01 15.82
C ALA A 207 8.17 -0.50 15.57
N MET A 208 7.06 -0.98 15.01
CA MET A 208 6.85 -2.42 14.72
C MET A 208 7.87 -2.97 13.72
N HIS A 209 8.20 -2.21 12.68
CA HIS A 209 8.98 -2.72 11.53
C HIS A 209 10.44 -2.26 11.50
N HIS A 210 10.76 -1.16 12.17
CA HIS A 210 12.07 -0.51 12.11
C HIS A 210 12.64 -0.17 13.50
N GLY A 211 11.96 -0.61 14.57
CA GLY A 211 12.39 -0.41 15.94
C GLY A 211 12.11 1.00 16.49
N LEU A 212 12.24 1.13 17.80
CA LEU A 212 11.93 2.37 18.52
C LEU A 212 12.88 3.52 18.15
N GLU A 213 14.13 3.23 17.78
CA GLU A 213 15.12 4.26 17.37
C GLU A 213 14.59 5.11 16.21
N HIS A 214 14.07 4.47 15.16
CA HIS A 214 13.48 5.16 14.00
C HIS A 214 12.11 5.77 14.32
N ALA A 215 11.42 5.27 15.35
CA ALA A 215 10.10 5.75 15.72
C ALA A 215 10.14 6.99 16.63
N ALA A 216 11.19 7.14 17.45
CA ALA A 216 11.25 8.10 18.55
C ALA A 216 11.09 9.56 18.09
N GLY A 217 11.86 9.98 17.10
CA GLY A 217 11.80 11.35 16.56
C GLY A 217 10.43 11.71 15.99
N PRO A 218 9.90 10.93 15.02
CA PRO A 218 8.59 11.18 14.42
C PRO A 218 7.42 11.24 15.41
N GLN A 219 7.51 10.64 16.60
CA GLN A 219 6.44 10.74 17.61
C GLN A 219 6.11 12.19 17.99
N SER A 220 7.07 13.11 17.93
CA SER A 220 6.88 14.53 18.23
C SER A 220 5.87 15.23 17.30
N LEU A 221 5.62 14.67 16.11
CA LEU A 221 4.72 15.25 15.10
C LEU A 221 3.24 15.08 15.44
N CYS A 222 2.87 14.12 16.30
CA CYS A 222 1.47 13.90 16.65
C CYS A 222 0.97 14.93 17.67
N ALA A 223 0.03 15.78 17.22
CA ALA A 223 -0.66 16.78 18.04
C ALA A 223 -1.70 16.21 19.02
N SER A 224 -1.91 14.88 19.03
CA SER A 224 -2.84 14.18 19.95
C SER A 224 -4.28 14.72 19.92
N CYS A 225 -4.77 15.08 18.73
CA CYS A 225 -6.11 15.64 18.52
C CYS A 225 -7.22 14.60 18.26
N ASN A 226 -6.88 13.31 18.22
CA ASN A 226 -7.77 12.16 18.00
C ASN A 226 -8.54 12.11 16.65
N ALA A 227 -8.27 13.02 15.71
CA ALA A 227 -8.95 13.04 14.42
C ALA A 227 -8.81 11.73 13.61
N CYS A 228 -7.66 11.05 13.71
CA CYS A 228 -7.41 9.81 12.99
C CYS A 228 -8.25 8.62 13.47
N GLU A 229 -8.61 8.57 14.75
CA GLU A 229 -9.44 7.52 15.34
C GLU A 229 -10.89 7.66 14.84
N MET A 230 -11.40 8.89 14.83
CA MET A 230 -12.78 9.21 14.40
C MET A 230 -13.08 8.81 12.94
N VAL A 231 -12.06 8.58 12.12
CA VAL A 231 -12.22 8.25 10.69
C VAL A 231 -11.68 6.87 10.33
N CYS A 232 -11.09 6.14 11.28
CA CYS A 232 -10.49 4.83 10.99
C CYS A 232 -11.60 3.80 10.75
N PRO A 233 -11.76 3.25 9.53
CA PRO A 233 -12.83 2.29 9.25
C PRO A 233 -12.60 0.92 9.91
N ALA A 234 -11.38 0.67 10.40
CA ALA A 234 -11.00 -0.53 11.13
C ALA A 234 -10.98 -0.31 12.65
N GLU A 235 -11.48 0.84 13.12
CA GLU A 235 -11.62 1.18 14.56
C GLU A 235 -10.31 1.10 15.37
N ILE A 236 -9.16 1.25 14.70
CA ILE A 236 -7.86 1.23 15.35
C ILE A 236 -7.72 2.50 16.23
N PRO A 237 -7.37 2.37 17.52
CA PRO A 237 -7.17 3.47 18.46
C PRO A 237 -5.79 4.11 18.24
N ILE A 238 -5.58 4.64 17.03
CA ILE A 238 -4.30 5.19 16.57
C ILE A 238 -3.68 6.18 17.58
N PRO A 239 -4.41 7.14 18.18
CA PRO A 239 -3.84 8.06 19.16
C PRO A 239 -3.27 7.35 20.39
N ARG A 240 -3.99 6.36 20.93
CA ARG A 240 -3.53 5.56 22.08
C ARG A 240 -2.23 4.84 21.74
N LEU A 241 -2.21 4.12 20.62
CA LEU A 241 -1.02 3.38 20.17
C LEU A 241 0.20 4.29 19.91
N ILE A 242 -0.02 5.51 19.41
CA ILE A 242 1.04 6.52 19.28
C ILE A 242 1.59 6.91 20.66
N LEU A 243 0.72 7.11 21.66
CA LEU A 243 1.16 7.42 23.03
C LEU A 243 1.93 6.26 23.66
N ASP A 244 1.52 5.02 23.42
CA ASP A 244 2.20 3.82 23.90
C ASP A 244 3.63 3.74 23.30
N VAL A 245 3.76 3.92 21.98
CA VAL A 245 5.07 3.98 21.31
C VAL A 245 5.91 5.16 21.80
N ARG A 246 5.30 6.32 22.05
CA ARG A 246 5.98 7.50 22.60
C ARG A 246 6.49 7.23 24.01
N ALA A 247 5.71 6.59 24.88
CA ALA A 247 6.13 6.22 26.23
C ALA A 247 7.33 5.26 26.19
N ARG A 248 7.24 4.19 25.38
CA ARG A 248 8.35 3.24 25.15
C ARG A 248 9.60 3.94 24.61
N SER A 249 9.44 4.91 23.71
CA SER A 249 10.56 5.69 23.16
C SER A 249 11.23 6.57 24.23
N VAL A 250 10.44 7.22 25.09
CA VAL A 250 10.95 8.06 26.20
C VAL A 250 11.65 7.22 27.26
N GLU A 251 11.12 6.03 27.58
CA GLU A 251 11.77 5.11 28.50
C GLU A 251 13.13 4.64 27.96
N ALA A 252 13.20 4.33 26.66
CA ALA A 252 14.43 3.83 26.03
C ALA A 252 15.49 4.93 25.78
N PHE A 253 15.07 6.14 25.38
CA PHE A 253 15.98 7.16 24.85
C PHE A 253 15.88 8.54 25.54
N GLY A 254 14.95 8.71 26.47
CA GLY A 254 14.62 10.01 27.07
C GLY A 254 13.68 10.85 26.20
N MET A 255 13.32 12.04 26.68
CA MET A 255 12.52 12.98 25.89
C MET A 255 13.34 13.46 24.68
N PRO A 256 12.75 13.48 23.47
CA PRO A 256 13.38 14.15 22.33
C PRO A 256 13.67 15.59 22.71
N ALA A 257 14.92 16.03 22.50
CA ALA A 257 15.36 17.41 22.75
C ALA A 257 14.64 18.42 21.84
#